data_AF-A0A0G1WD70-F1
#
_entry.id   AF-A0A0G1WD70-F1
#
_cell.length_a   1.000
_cell.length_b   1.000
_cell.length_c   1.000
_cell.angle_alpha   90.00
_cell.angle_beta   90.00
_cell.angle_gamma   90.00
#
_symmetry.space_group_name_H-M   'P 1'
#
loop_
_entity.id
_entity.type
_entity.pdbx_description
1 polymer ?
#
loop_
_entity_poly.entity_id
_entity_poly.type
_entity_poly.pdbx_seq_one_letter_code
_entity_poly.pdbx_strand_id
1 'polypeptide(L)'
;MRYQQRRDERVSEFEEKVIQVNRVSKKTKGGNKIGFSVLMVVGDRKGRVGVGLGGAPDVASAVRKAVVYARKRMITVPMKGTTIPHEVRIKRGAAQVLLKPAPPGTGVIAGGAVRAVVEAAGIRDVVSKILGSSMSIHELSVVVRRPKKRLGRGHGSGKVKTSGRGTKGQKARGTIPRGFEGGQLPLIKRMPFLRGKGRNGSQQGKAFALDVAVLGKLPEGSVTMATLIKHNLIDRDVRRVKIVGNGTLPRAFSVSVPCSTSAKASIEKAGGTVPANS
;
A
#
# COMPACT_ATOMS: atom_id res chain seq x y z
N MET A 1 3.44 -53.46 -28.02
CA MET A 1 3.98 -52.56 -26.97
C MET A 1 2.84 -51.74 -26.38
N ARG A 2 2.30 -52.13 -25.22
CA ARG A 2 1.26 -51.38 -24.49
C ARG A 2 1.95 -50.31 -23.65
N TYR A 3 1.80 -49.05 -24.02
CA TYR A 3 2.24 -47.92 -23.19
C TYR A 3 1.32 -47.86 -21.96
N GLN A 4 1.69 -48.53 -20.87
CA GLN A 4 1.03 -48.37 -19.59
C GLN A 4 1.22 -46.91 -19.16
N GLN A 5 0.17 -46.11 -19.31
CA GLN A 5 0.11 -44.78 -18.72
C GLN A 5 0.21 -44.95 -17.20
N ARG A 6 1.40 -44.69 -16.64
CA ARG A 6 1.55 -44.35 -15.23
C ARG A 6 0.65 -43.14 -14.98
N ARG A 7 -0.55 -43.37 -14.44
CA ARG A 7 -1.29 -42.34 -13.71
C ARG A 7 -0.41 -42.01 -12.52
N ASP A 8 0.33 -40.91 -12.62
CA ASP A 8 0.94 -40.25 -11.48
C ASP A 8 -0.22 -39.85 -10.55
N GLU A 9 -0.59 -40.74 -9.62
CA GLU A 9 -1.41 -40.43 -8.43
C GLU A 9 -0.56 -39.59 -7.49
N ARG A 10 -0.16 -38.39 -7.95
CA ARG A 10 0.31 -37.36 -7.03
C ARG A 10 -0.92 -36.94 -6.24
N VAL A 11 -1.02 -37.44 -5.00
CA VAL A 11 -1.99 -36.96 -4.02
C VAL A 11 -1.88 -35.44 -4.03
N SER A 12 -2.90 -34.80 -4.58
CA SER A 12 -2.91 -33.36 -4.76
C SER A 12 -3.04 -32.75 -3.37
N GLU A 13 -1.99 -32.11 -2.87
CA GLU A 13 -2.00 -31.35 -1.61
C GLU A 13 -3.03 -30.20 -1.60
N PHE A 14 -3.70 -29.95 -2.72
CA PHE A 14 -4.72 -28.92 -2.86
C PHE A 14 -6.10 -29.43 -2.47
N GLU A 15 -6.74 -28.71 -1.54
CA GLU A 15 -8.14 -28.82 -1.20
C GLU A 15 -9.00 -28.15 -2.29
N GLU A 16 -10.03 -28.84 -2.76
CA GLU A 16 -10.94 -28.39 -3.79
C GLU A 16 -12.33 -28.17 -3.18
N LYS A 17 -12.83 -26.93 -3.19
CA LYS A 17 -14.14 -26.56 -2.62
C LYS A 17 -15.04 -25.98 -3.70
N VAL A 18 -16.12 -26.70 -4.02
CA VAL A 18 -17.18 -26.21 -4.92
C VAL A 18 -18.03 -25.22 -4.16
N ILE A 19 -18.32 -24.07 -4.77
CA ILE A 19 -19.06 -23.00 -4.10
C ILE A 19 -20.43 -22.81 -4.74
N GLN A 20 -20.49 -22.80 -6.06
CA GLN A 20 -21.73 -22.61 -6.77
C GLN A 20 -21.77 -23.48 -8.03
N VAL A 21 -22.92 -24.11 -8.25
CA VAL A 21 -23.26 -24.83 -9.47
C VAL A 21 -24.47 -24.13 -10.08
N ASN A 22 -24.33 -23.64 -11.30
CA ASN A 22 -25.39 -22.97 -12.03
C ASN A 22 -25.78 -23.81 -13.24
N ARG A 23 -27.07 -24.12 -13.39
CA ARG A 23 -27.61 -24.62 -14.65
C ARG A 23 -27.80 -23.44 -15.60
N VAL A 24 -27.10 -23.46 -16.73
CA VAL A 24 -27.20 -22.46 -17.80
C VAL A 24 -27.89 -23.08 -19.01
N SER A 25 -28.64 -22.29 -19.76
CA SER A 25 -29.37 -22.77 -20.94
C SER A 25 -29.27 -21.79 -22.10
N LYS A 26 -28.99 -22.30 -23.29
CA LYS A 26 -29.05 -21.55 -24.55
C LYS A 26 -30.29 -21.99 -25.34
N LYS A 27 -31.16 -21.04 -25.70
CA LYS A 27 -32.32 -21.26 -26.58
C LYS A 27 -31.84 -21.56 -28.02
N THR A 28 -32.43 -22.57 -28.64
CA THR A 28 -32.21 -22.97 -30.04
C THR A 28 -33.57 -23.20 -30.72
N LYS A 29 -33.59 -23.34 -32.05
CA LYS A 29 -34.83 -23.60 -32.81
C LYS A 29 -35.56 -24.87 -32.34
N GLY A 30 -34.83 -25.86 -31.83
CA GLY A 30 -35.36 -27.15 -31.35
C GLY A 30 -35.46 -27.29 -29.82
N GLY A 31 -35.35 -26.20 -29.05
CA GLY A 31 -35.50 -26.24 -27.59
C GLY A 31 -34.38 -25.53 -26.82
N ASN A 32 -34.01 -26.06 -25.66
CA ASN A 32 -32.98 -25.48 -24.79
C ASN A 32 -31.76 -26.41 -24.72
N LYS A 33 -30.60 -25.93 -25.21
CA LYS A 33 -29.32 -26.59 -24.92
C LYS A 33 -28.90 -26.24 -23.50
N ILE A 34 -28.98 -27.20 -22.58
CA ILE A 34 -28.57 -27.03 -21.19
C ILE A 34 -27.06 -27.27 -21.03
N GLY A 35 -26.49 -26.67 -19.99
CA GLY A 35 -25.15 -26.95 -19.49
C GLY A 35 -25.02 -26.52 -18.04
N PHE A 36 -23.89 -26.82 -17.42
CA PHE A 36 -23.58 -26.45 -16.05
C PHE A 36 -22.32 -25.59 -16.02
N SER A 37 -22.37 -24.54 -15.19
CA SER A 37 -21.26 -23.69 -14.85
C SER A 37 -20.93 -23.88 -13.38
N VAL A 38 -19.69 -24.26 -13.08
CA VAL A 38 -19.22 -24.51 -11.72
C VAL A 38 -18.17 -23.48 -11.35
N LEU A 39 -18.36 -22.86 -10.19
CA LEU A 39 -17.41 -21.97 -9.55
C LEU A 39 -16.83 -22.66 -8.32
N MET A 40 -15.51 -22.75 -8.28
CA MET A 40 -14.78 -23.43 -7.21
C MET A 40 -13.53 -22.68 -6.81
N VAL A 41 -13.03 -23.02 -5.63
CA VAL A 41 -11.74 -22.60 -5.10
C VAL A 41 -10.86 -23.83 -4.91
N VAL A 42 -9.58 -23.67 -5.21
CA VAL A 42 -8.52 -24.66 -4.99
C VAL A 42 -7.43 -24.00 -4.15
N GLY A 43 -6.99 -24.62 -3.06
CA GLY A 43 -5.94 -24.04 -2.22
C GLY A 43 -5.21 -25.08 -1.38
N ASP A 44 -4.00 -24.74 -0.92
CA ASP A 44 -3.12 -25.65 -0.15
C ASP A 44 -3.12 -25.36 1.36
N ARG A 45 -3.96 -24.42 1.84
CA ARG A 45 -3.94 -23.88 3.22
C ARG A 45 -2.57 -23.35 3.69
N LYS A 46 -1.59 -23.22 2.80
CA LYS A 46 -0.24 -22.72 3.07
C LYS A 46 -0.01 -21.35 2.41
N GLY A 47 -1.10 -20.65 2.09
CA GLY A 47 -1.07 -19.35 1.45
C GLY A 47 -1.17 -19.39 -0.07
N ARG A 48 -1.39 -20.55 -0.74
CA ARG A 48 -1.69 -20.57 -2.18
C ARG A 48 -3.16 -20.88 -2.40
N VAL A 49 -3.80 -20.02 -3.19
CA VAL A 49 -5.22 -20.16 -3.54
C VAL A 49 -5.47 -19.75 -4.98
N GLY A 50 -6.39 -20.44 -5.65
CA GLY A 50 -6.84 -20.18 -6.99
C GLY A 50 -8.35 -20.35 -7.10
N VAL A 51 -8.98 -19.56 -7.97
CA VAL A 51 -10.42 -19.65 -8.26
C VAL A 51 -10.59 -20.09 -9.71
N GLY A 52 -11.50 -21.03 -9.94
CA GLY A 52 -11.80 -21.58 -11.26
C GLY A 52 -13.29 -21.47 -11.59
N LEU A 53 -13.60 -21.03 -12.81
CA LEU A 53 -14.93 -21.12 -13.40
C LEU A 53 -14.87 -22.10 -14.57
N GLY A 54 -15.65 -23.17 -14.53
CA GLY A 54 -15.66 -24.22 -15.56
C GLY A 54 -17.07 -24.46 -16.08
N GLY A 55 -17.21 -24.52 -17.41
CA GLY A 55 -18.48 -24.81 -18.08
C GLY A 55 -18.42 -26.11 -18.87
N ALA A 56 -19.41 -26.98 -18.70
CA ALA A 56 -19.57 -28.21 -19.49
C ALA A 56 -21.04 -28.66 -19.56
N PRO A 57 -21.40 -29.62 -20.44
CA PRO A 57 -22.72 -30.21 -20.47
C PRO A 57 -23.09 -30.92 -19.16
N ASP A 58 -22.10 -31.50 -18.45
CA ASP A 58 -22.27 -32.22 -17.19
C ASP A 58 -21.50 -31.56 -16.03
N VAL A 59 -21.98 -31.75 -14.80
CA VAL A 59 -21.37 -31.17 -13.59
C VAL A 59 -19.95 -31.68 -13.36
N ALA A 60 -19.72 -33.00 -13.46
CA ALA A 60 -18.40 -33.59 -13.23
C ALA A 60 -17.35 -33.08 -14.22
N SER A 61 -17.73 -32.96 -15.49
CA SER A 61 -16.88 -32.38 -16.54
C SER A 61 -16.60 -30.90 -16.31
N ALA A 62 -17.58 -30.15 -15.78
CA ALA A 62 -17.41 -28.73 -15.43
C ALA A 62 -16.45 -28.56 -14.25
N VAL A 63 -16.55 -29.43 -13.22
CA VAL A 63 -15.64 -29.47 -12.07
C VAL A 63 -14.19 -29.68 -12.54
N ARG A 64 -13.92 -30.73 -13.34
CA ARG A 64 -12.57 -31.01 -13.86
C ARG A 64 -11.97 -29.81 -14.60
N LYS A 65 -12.75 -29.13 -15.44
CA LYS A 65 -12.30 -27.92 -16.15
C LYS A 65 -11.98 -26.78 -15.18
N ALA A 66 -12.85 -26.57 -14.19
CA ALA A 66 -12.66 -25.53 -13.19
C ALA A 66 -11.41 -25.77 -12.33
N VAL A 67 -11.09 -27.02 -11.95
CA VAL A 67 -9.86 -27.39 -11.23
C VAL A 67 -8.63 -27.00 -12.05
N VAL A 68 -8.61 -27.37 -13.33
CA VAL A 68 -7.50 -27.01 -14.24
C VAL A 68 -7.34 -25.49 -14.36
N TYR A 69 -8.44 -24.74 -14.43
CA TYR A 69 -8.37 -23.28 -14.47
C TYR A 69 -7.93 -22.65 -13.16
N ALA A 70 -8.36 -23.17 -12.01
CA ALA A 70 -7.95 -22.70 -10.70
C ALA A 70 -6.44 -22.92 -10.48
N ARG A 71 -5.92 -24.12 -10.79
CA ARG A 71 -4.49 -24.44 -10.68
C ARG A 71 -3.61 -23.54 -11.54
N LYS A 72 -4.06 -23.21 -12.77
CA LYS A 72 -3.35 -22.27 -13.67
C LYS A 72 -3.31 -20.83 -13.15
N ARG A 73 -4.22 -20.46 -12.25
CA ARG A 73 -4.39 -19.09 -11.73
C ARG A 73 -4.18 -19.01 -10.22
N MET A 74 -3.30 -19.85 -9.68
CA MET A 74 -2.93 -19.77 -8.27
C MET A 74 -2.19 -18.48 -7.95
N ILE A 75 -2.48 -17.98 -6.76
CA ILE A 75 -1.96 -16.75 -6.18
C ILE A 75 -1.37 -17.09 -4.82
N THR A 76 -0.21 -16.52 -4.52
CA THR A 76 0.38 -16.55 -3.18
C THR A 76 -0.15 -15.38 -2.36
N VAL A 77 -0.76 -15.69 -1.22
CA VAL A 77 -1.33 -14.75 -0.25
C VAL A 77 -0.28 -14.50 0.84
N PRO A 78 0.09 -13.23 1.10
CA PRO A 78 0.97 -12.91 2.21
C PRO A 78 0.23 -13.11 3.54
N MET A 79 0.81 -13.88 4.45
CA MET A 79 0.25 -14.16 5.77
C MET A 79 1.27 -13.82 6.86
N LYS A 80 0.78 -13.37 8.02
CA LYS A 80 1.58 -13.16 9.23
C LYS A 80 0.99 -14.04 10.33
N GLY A 81 1.62 -15.19 10.59
CA GLY A 81 1.08 -16.19 11.50
C GLY A 81 -0.25 -16.74 10.98
N THR A 82 -1.35 -16.41 11.65
CA THR A 82 -2.70 -16.91 11.36
C THR A 82 -3.58 -15.92 10.57
N THR A 83 -3.13 -14.67 10.41
CA THR A 83 -3.92 -13.57 9.86
C THR A 83 -3.19 -12.84 8.71
N ILE A 84 -3.86 -11.83 8.14
CA ILE A 84 -3.31 -10.95 7.10
C ILE A 84 -2.40 -9.85 7.70
N PRO A 85 -1.41 -9.30 6.97
CA PRO A 85 -0.48 -8.33 7.56
C PRO A 85 -1.06 -6.95 7.87
N HIS A 86 -2.01 -6.46 7.07
CA HIS A 86 -2.62 -5.14 7.18
C HIS A 86 -4.05 -5.17 6.61
N GLU A 87 -4.83 -4.10 6.84
CA GLU A 87 -6.17 -4.01 6.26
C GLU A 87 -6.14 -3.85 4.74
N VAL A 88 -7.04 -4.54 4.03
CA VAL A 88 -7.11 -4.53 2.57
C VAL A 88 -8.52 -4.13 2.14
N ARG A 89 -8.61 -3.06 1.34
CA ARG A 89 -9.85 -2.64 0.66
C ARG A 89 -9.75 -2.95 -0.82
N ILE A 90 -10.63 -3.83 -1.30
CA ILE A 90 -10.71 -4.21 -2.71
C ILE A 90 -12.01 -3.68 -3.29
N LYS A 91 -11.93 -3.04 -4.47
CA LYS A 91 -13.10 -2.68 -5.26
C LYS A 91 -13.05 -3.38 -6.62
N ARG A 92 -14.14 -4.02 -7.01
CA ARG A 92 -14.32 -4.57 -8.36
C ARG A 92 -15.77 -4.40 -8.81
N GLY A 93 -15.96 -3.65 -9.89
CA GLY A 93 -17.29 -3.20 -10.29
C GLY A 93 -17.94 -2.34 -9.19
N ALA A 94 -19.20 -2.65 -8.88
CA ALA A 94 -19.95 -2.03 -7.79
C ALA A 94 -19.62 -2.64 -6.40
N ALA A 95 -19.03 -3.84 -6.37
CA ALA A 95 -18.73 -4.54 -5.13
C ALA A 95 -17.43 -4.05 -4.49
N GLN A 96 -17.45 -3.90 -3.18
CA GLN A 96 -16.27 -3.59 -2.37
C GLN A 96 -16.11 -4.62 -1.25
N VAL A 97 -14.90 -5.08 -1.00
CA VAL A 97 -14.59 -6.02 0.08
C VAL A 97 -13.53 -5.40 0.97
N LEU A 98 -13.85 -5.31 2.25
CA LEU A 98 -12.94 -4.91 3.31
C LEU A 98 -12.50 -6.17 4.04
N LEU A 99 -11.19 -6.39 4.13
CA LEU A 99 -10.54 -7.41 4.94
C LEU A 99 -9.73 -6.71 6.02
N LYS A 100 -9.95 -7.06 7.28
CA LYS A 100 -9.20 -6.55 8.43
C LYS A 100 -8.48 -7.69 9.16
N PRO A 101 -7.21 -7.49 9.57
CA PRO A 101 -6.52 -8.45 10.41
C PRO A 101 -7.27 -8.62 11.73
N ALA A 102 -7.22 -9.83 12.27
CA ALA A 102 -7.90 -10.19 13.51
C ALA A 102 -6.91 -10.85 14.49
N PRO A 103 -7.11 -10.68 15.81
CA PRO A 103 -6.34 -11.40 16.82
C PRO A 103 -6.45 -12.93 16.66
N PRO A 104 -5.43 -13.69 17.08
CA PRO A 104 -5.48 -15.15 17.03
C PRO A 104 -6.65 -15.70 17.86
N GLY A 105 -7.41 -16.64 17.29
CA GLY A 105 -8.57 -17.25 17.94
C GLY A 105 -9.91 -16.59 17.59
N THR A 106 -9.92 -15.55 16.76
CA THR A 106 -11.15 -14.92 16.26
C THR A 106 -11.89 -15.81 15.27
N GLY A 107 -11.17 -16.63 14.51
CA GLY A 107 -11.73 -17.39 13.41
C GLY A 107 -12.02 -16.53 12.16
N VAL A 108 -12.63 -17.16 11.16
CA VAL A 108 -12.95 -16.50 9.88
C VAL A 108 -14.36 -15.92 9.92
N ILE A 109 -14.46 -14.61 10.16
CA ILE A 109 -15.72 -13.86 10.11
C ILE A 109 -15.85 -13.23 8.72
N ALA A 110 -16.47 -13.98 7.81
CA ALA A 110 -16.62 -13.55 6.41
C ALA A 110 -17.92 -14.05 5.77
N GLY A 111 -18.43 -13.28 4.80
CA GLY A 111 -19.52 -13.74 3.93
C GLY A 111 -19.10 -14.96 3.10
N GLY A 112 -20.04 -15.84 2.77
CA GLY A 112 -19.73 -17.18 2.22
C GLY A 112 -18.76 -17.19 1.03
N ALA A 113 -18.89 -16.21 0.13
CA ALA A 113 -17.99 -16.04 -1.00
C ALA A 113 -16.52 -15.80 -0.59
N VAL A 114 -16.29 -14.85 0.31
CA VAL A 114 -14.96 -14.48 0.81
C VAL A 114 -14.43 -15.59 1.72
N ARG A 115 -15.29 -16.17 2.56
CA ARG A 115 -14.97 -17.25 3.49
C ARG A 115 -14.34 -18.44 2.79
N ALA A 116 -14.93 -18.91 1.68
CA ALA A 116 -14.40 -20.05 0.93
C ALA A 116 -12.97 -19.81 0.40
N VAL A 117 -12.64 -18.58 0.00
CA VAL A 117 -11.31 -18.22 -0.50
C VAL A 117 -10.30 -18.11 0.63
N VAL A 118 -10.68 -17.46 1.73
CA VAL A 118 -9.82 -17.23 2.91
C VAL A 118 -9.47 -18.55 3.59
N GLU A 119 -10.45 -19.45 3.76
CA GLU A 119 -10.23 -20.79 4.33
C GLU A 119 -9.27 -21.62 3.46
N ALA A 120 -9.50 -21.65 2.14
CA ALA A 120 -8.64 -22.39 1.22
C ALA A 120 -7.21 -21.80 1.13
N ALA A 121 -7.05 -20.50 1.37
CA ALA A 121 -5.74 -19.86 1.48
C ALA A 121 -5.01 -20.23 2.79
N GLY A 122 -5.72 -20.69 3.82
CA GLY A 122 -5.14 -21.05 5.13
C GLY A 122 -5.15 -19.92 6.17
N ILE A 123 -5.88 -18.83 5.91
CA ILE A 123 -6.06 -17.78 6.90
C ILE A 123 -7.09 -18.27 7.93
N ARG A 124 -6.69 -18.26 9.19
CA ARG A 124 -7.56 -18.72 10.30
C ARG A 124 -8.31 -17.58 10.96
N ASP A 125 -7.69 -16.39 11.03
CA ASP A 125 -8.26 -15.25 11.74
C ASP A 125 -8.37 -14.05 10.79
N VAL A 126 -9.60 -13.65 10.45
CA VAL A 126 -9.85 -12.43 9.65
C VAL A 126 -11.28 -11.97 9.85
N VAL A 127 -11.47 -10.65 9.83
CA VAL A 127 -12.81 -10.04 9.78
C VAL A 127 -12.99 -9.42 8.41
N SER A 128 -14.11 -9.71 7.75
CA SER A 128 -14.42 -9.14 6.45
C SER A 128 -15.85 -8.65 6.32
N LYS A 129 -16.04 -7.63 5.49
CA LYS A 129 -17.35 -7.15 5.11
C LYS A 129 -17.38 -6.84 3.62
N ILE A 130 -18.44 -7.30 2.97
CA ILE A 130 -18.79 -6.86 1.62
C ILE A 130 -19.61 -5.57 1.78
N LEU A 131 -19.14 -4.50 1.16
CA LEU A 131 -19.78 -3.19 1.11
C LEU A 131 -20.38 -3.00 -0.30
N GLY A 132 -21.64 -2.57 -0.37
CA GLY A 132 -22.37 -2.40 -1.63
C GLY A 132 -22.98 -3.71 -2.15
N SER A 133 -22.81 -3.98 -3.44
CA SER A 133 -23.42 -5.15 -4.10
C SER A 133 -22.78 -6.47 -3.65
N SER A 134 -23.58 -7.54 -3.62
CA SER A 134 -23.10 -8.91 -3.39
C SER A 134 -22.05 -9.28 -4.44
N MET A 135 -20.83 -9.60 -3.99
CA MET A 135 -19.73 -9.94 -4.87
C MET A 135 -19.73 -11.44 -5.21
N SER A 136 -19.61 -11.77 -6.49
CA SER A 136 -19.45 -13.17 -6.91
C SER A 136 -17.99 -13.60 -6.85
N ILE A 137 -17.69 -14.87 -6.56
CA ILE A 137 -16.32 -15.31 -6.23
C ILE A 137 -15.34 -15.23 -7.41
N HIS A 138 -15.84 -15.30 -8.65
CA HIS A 138 -15.02 -15.06 -9.84
C HIS A 138 -14.40 -13.65 -9.84
N GLU A 139 -15.04 -12.69 -9.15
CA GLU A 139 -14.57 -11.33 -8.97
C GLU A 139 -13.46 -11.22 -7.91
N LEU A 140 -13.38 -12.15 -6.96
CA LEU A 140 -12.30 -12.20 -5.95
C LEU A 140 -10.96 -12.70 -6.53
N SER A 141 -10.97 -13.40 -7.66
CA SER A 141 -9.75 -13.97 -8.26
C SER A 141 -8.70 -12.96 -8.77
N VAL A 142 -9.05 -11.67 -8.90
CA VAL A 142 -8.13 -10.60 -9.37
C VAL A 142 -7.57 -9.78 -8.20
N VAL A 143 -7.92 -10.13 -6.96
CA VAL A 143 -7.61 -9.40 -5.72
C VAL A 143 -6.10 -9.10 -5.53
N VAL A 144 -5.19 -9.92 -6.06
CA VAL A 144 -3.73 -9.74 -5.79
C VAL A 144 -2.93 -9.27 -7.01
N ARG A 145 -3.50 -9.31 -8.22
CA ARG A 145 -2.74 -8.97 -9.43
C ARG A 145 -3.48 -7.92 -10.24
N ARG A 146 -3.04 -6.66 -10.17
CA ARG A 146 -3.17 -5.77 -11.34
C ARG A 146 -2.35 -6.42 -12.45
N PRO A 147 -2.95 -6.94 -13.54
CA PRO A 147 -2.16 -7.46 -14.64
C PRO A 147 -1.29 -6.31 -15.16
N LYS A 148 0.01 -6.57 -15.33
CA LYS A 148 0.94 -5.60 -15.93
C LYS A 148 0.38 -5.25 -17.30
N LYS A 149 -0.05 -4.00 -17.50
CA LYS A 149 -0.71 -3.57 -18.74
C LYS A 149 0.27 -3.77 -19.90
N ARG A 150 -0.03 -4.72 -20.80
CA ARG A 150 0.82 -5.02 -21.96
C ARG A 150 0.81 -3.82 -22.90
N LEU A 151 1.98 -3.24 -23.13
CA LEU A 151 2.18 -2.12 -24.04
C LEU A 151 2.11 -2.60 -25.50
N GLY A 152 1.75 -1.71 -26.44
CA GLY A 152 1.81 -1.96 -27.88
C GLY A 152 0.70 -2.82 -28.48
N ARG A 153 -0.41 -3.06 -27.77
CA ARG A 153 -1.53 -3.92 -28.22
C ARG A 153 -2.53 -3.23 -29.16
N GLY A 154 -2.13 -2.16 -29.83
CA GLY A 154 -2.99 -1.39 -30.74
C GLY A 154 -3.83 -0.29 -30.08
N HIS A 155 -4.71 0.34 -30.86
CA HIS A 155 -5.44 1.56 -30.48
C HIS A 155 -6.41 1.36 -29.30
N GLY A 156 -7.05 0.18 -29.19
CA GLY A 156 -7.96 -0.15 -28.09
C GLY A 156 -7.29 -0.30 -26.71
N SER A 157 -5.96 -0.27 -26.62
CA SER A 157 -5.22 -0.39 -25.34
C SER A 157 -5.17 0.92 -24.53
N GLY A 158 -5.65 2.03 -25.10
CA GLY A 158 -5.66 3.37 -24.48
C GLY A 158 -4.30 4.09 -24.47
N LYS A 159 -3.22 3.48 -24.99
CA LYS A 159 -1.91 4.14 -25.17
C LYS A 159 -1.44 4.20 -26.63
N VAL A 160 -2.34 3.86 -27.56
CA VAL A 160 -2.14 3.94 -29.02
C VAL A 160 -0.93 3.09 -29.47
N LYS A 161 -0.63 3.06 -30.78
CA LYS A 161 0.52 2.33 -31.36
C LYS A 161 1.87 2.65 -30.70
N THR A 162 2.01 3.83 -30.10
CA THR A 162 3.29 4.32 -29.53
C THR A 162 3.46 4.01 -28.05
N SER A 163 2.55 3.24 -27.44
CA SER A 163 2.65 2.82 -26.02
C SER A 163 2.83 3.98 -25.03
N GLY A 164 2.34 5.17 -25.38
CA GLY A 164 2.47 6.39 -24.58
C GLY A 164 3.84 7.08 -24.65
N ARG A 165 4.69 6.74 -25.63
CA ARG A 165 5.98 7.40 -25.89
C ARG A 165 5.90 8.56 -26.91
N GLY A 166 4.68 9.01 -27.24
CA GLY A 166 4.44 10.06 -28.24
C GLY A 166 4.65 9.59 -29.68
N THR A 167 4.24 10.40 -30.67
CA THR A 167 4.54 10.21 -32.10
C THR A 167 5.85 10.92 -32.49
N LYS A 168 6.37 10.64 -33.70
CA LYS A 168 7.67 11.14 -34.20
C LYS A 168 7.83 12.65 -33.94
N GLY A 169 8.94 13.00 -33.31
CA GLY A 169 9.27 14.35 -32.87
C GLY A 169 10.34 14.31 -31.79
N GLN A 170 10.73 15.47 -31.26
CA GLN A 170 11.82 15.59 -30.27
C GLN A 170 11.54 14.81 -28.97
N LYS A 171 10.26 14.67 -28.59
CA LYS A 171 9.78 13.83 -27.47
C LYS A 171 9.91 12.32 -27.68
N ALA A 172 10.22 11.86 -28.90
CA ALA A 172 10.35 10.44 -29.23
C ALA A 172 11.78 9.89 -29.03
N ARG A 173 12.80 10.76 -29.05
CA ARG A 173 14.23 10.37 -28.93
C ARG A 173 14.79 10.50 -27.51
N GLY A 174 14.06 11.11 -26.58
CA GLY A 174 14.48 11.25 -25.18
C GLY A 174 13.51 12.07 -24.33
N THR A 175 13.78 12.10 -23.02
CA THR A 175 13.08 12.98 -22.09
C THR A 175 13.59 14.40 -22.31
N ILE A 176 12.71 15.31 -22.70
CA ILE A 176 13.07 16.73 -22.85
C ILE A 176 13.54 17.25 -21.48
N PRO A 177 14.76 17.81 -21.37
CA PRO A 177 15.22 18.44 -20.14
C PRO A 177 14.23 19.53 -19.71
N ARG A 178 13.94 19.65 -18.41
CA ARG A 178 12.96 20.63 -17.89
C ARG A 178 13.26 22.09 -18.29
N GLY A 179 14.50 22.41 -18.68
CA GLY A 179 14.92 23.73 -19.16
C GLY A 179 15.10 23.86 -20.68
N PHE A 180 14.60 22.91 -21.48
CA PHE A 180 14.68 22.98 -22.94
C PHE A 180 13.52 23.80 -23.50
N GLU A 181 13.83 24.96 -24.07
CA GLU A 181 12.85 25.95 -24.55
C GLU A 181 12.80 26.05 -26.09
N GLY A 182 13.39 25.07 -26.78
CA GLY A 182 13.46 25.07 -28.24
C GLY A 182 14.46 26.11 -28.77
N GLY A 183 14.07 26.85 -29.80
CA GLY A 183 14.90 27.86 -30.49
C GLY A 183 14.80 29.28 -29.93
N GLN A 184 14.10 29.48 -28.80
CA GLN A 184 14.05 30.78 -28.12
C GLN A 184 15.19 30.93 -27.10
N LEU A 185 15.51 32.18 -26.75
CA LEU A 185 16.45 32.49 -25.67
C LEU A 185 15.93 31.90 -24.33
N PRO A 186 16.72 31.08 -23.61
CA PRO A 186 16.27 30.41 -22.38
C PRO A 186 15.67 31.39 -21.36
N LEU A 187 14.60 30.99 -20.67
CA LEU A 187 13.80 31.74 -19.69
C LEU A 187 14.70 32.23 -18.56
N ILE A 188 15.73 31.44 -18.21
CA ILE A 188 16.73 31.81 -17.21
C ILE A 188 17.58 33.02 -17.63
N LYS A 189 17.74 33.25 -18.93
CA LYS A 189 18.41 34.43 -19.51
C LYS A 189 17.43 35.59 -19.76
N ARG A 190 16.13 35.33 -19.79
CA ARG A 190 15.07 36.34 -19.90
C ARG A 190 14.62 36.88 -18.55
N MET A 191 14.69 36.06 -17.50
CA MET A 191 14.36 36.49 -16.15
C MET A 191 15.44 37.48 -15.67
N PRO A 192 15.06 38.69 -15.22
CA PRO A 192 16.01 39.62 -14.65
C PRO A 192 16.71 38.93 -13.47
N PHE A 193 18.04 39.05 -13.39
CA PHE A 193 18.82 38.43 -12.33
C PHE A 193 18.24 38.83 -10.97
N LEU A 194 17.60 37.88 -10.28
CA LEU A 194 17.15 38.08 -8.91
C LEU A 194 18.40 38.27 -8.05
N ARG A 195 18.71 39.53 -7.74
CA ARG A 195 19.80 39.89 -6.84
C ARG A 195 19.56 39.20 -5.50
N GLY A 196 20.44 38.27 -5.13
CA GLY A 196 20.54 37.77 -3.76
C GLY A 196 19.66 36.58 -3.35
N LYS A 197 19.08 35.77 -4.24
CA LYS A 197 18.59 34.44 -3.82
C LYS A 197 19.78 33.49 -3.60
N GLY A 198 20.28 33.50 -2.36
CA GLY A 198 21.32 32.68 -1.74
C GLY A 198 22.12 31.77 -2.69
N ARG A 199 23.36 32.20 -3.00
CA ARG A 199 24.44 31.54 -3.76
C ARG A 199 24.49 29.99 -3.67
N ASN A 200 23.51 29.28 -4.24
CA ASN A 200 23.37 27.81 -4.14
C ASN A 200 23.56 27.22 -2.73
N GLY A 201 23.20 27.97 -1.68
CA GLY A 201 23.24 27.47 -0.31
C GLY A 201 22.14 26.42 -0.10
N SER A 202 22.50 25.28 0.51
CA SER A 202 21.51 24.28 0.93
C SER A 202 20.50 24.95 1.88
N GLN A 203 19.21 24.84 1.55
CA GLN A 203 18.12 25.31 2.41
C GLN A 203 18.04 24.38 3.63
N GLN A 204 18.84 24.66 4.66
CA GLN A 204 18.69 23.95 5.93
C GLN A 204 17.36 24.38 6.56
N GLY A 205 16.51 23.41 6.92
CA GLY A 205 15.25 23.69 7.61
C GLY A 205 15.46 24.57 8.85
N LYS A 206 14.49 25.46 9.11
CA LYS A 206 14.52 26.36 10.27
C LYS A 206 14.50 25.56 11.56
N ALA A 207 15.30 25.97 12.54
CA ALA A 207 15.24 25.39 13.89
C ALA A 207 13.91 25.75 14.56
N PHE A 208 13.35 24.83 15.32
CA PHE A 208 12.16 25.07 16.14
C PHE A 208 12.53 26.02 17.29
N ALA A 209 11.87 27.18 17.35
CA ALA A 209 12.12 28.18 18.38
C ALA A 209 11.33 27.83 19.65
N LEU A 210 12.02 27.74 20.78
CA LEU A 210 11.41 27.53 22.09
C LEU A 210 11.68 28.76 22.97
N ASP A 211 10.63 29.36 23.52
CA ASP A 211 10.80 30.53 24.38
C ASP A 211 11.28 30.14 25.78
N VAL A 212 12.09 31.01 26.36
CA VAL A 212 12.63 30.88 27.70
C VAL A 212 11.54 30.73 28.78
N ALA A 213 10.38 31.39 28.62
CA ALA A 213 9.23 31.23 29.53
C ALA A 213 8.70 29.78 29.61
N VAL A 214 8.80 29.02 28.51
CA VAL A 214 8.27 27.65 28.43
C VAL A 214 9.10 26.68 29.29
N LEU A 215 10.36 27.01 29.55
CA LEU A 215 11.25 26.21 30.41
C LEU A 215 10.77 26.17 31.87
N GLY A 216 9.99 27.15 32.33
CA GLY A 216 9.40 27.14 33.68
C GLY A 216 8.41 26.00 33.93
N LYS A 217 7.97 25.28 32.89
CA LYS A 217 7.11 24.09 33.01
C LYS A 217 7.89 22.81 33.33
N LEU A 218 9.22 22.84 33.25
CA LEU A 218 10.06 21.69 33.53
C LEU A 218 10.34 21.58 35.04
N PRO A 219 10.42 20.35 35.60
CA PRO A 219 11.02 20.16 36.91
C PRO A 219 12.51 20.56 36.85
N GLU A 220 13.07 20.96 38.00
CA GLU A 220 14.47 21.36 38.11
C GLU A 220 15.41 20.30 37.52
N GLY A 221 16.39 20.72 36.73
CA GLY A 221 17.34 19.80 36.11
C GLY A 221 17.92 20.26 34.77
N SER A 222 18.51 19.31 34.05
CA SER A 222 19.17 19.54 32.77
C SER A 222 18.20 19.60 31.59
N VAL A 223 18.27 20.66 30.79
CA VAL A 223 17.50 20.84 29.56
C VAL A 223 18.28 20.23 28.39
N THR A 224 17.86 19.04 27.97
CA THR A 224 18.39 18.28 26.84
C THR A 224 17.25 17.96 25.86
N MET A 225 17.59 17.56 24.63
CA MET A 225 16.57 17.16 23.65
C MET A 225 15.65 16.05 24.18
N ALA A 226 16.18 15.11 24.95
CA ALA A 226 15.40 14.03 25.55
C ALA A 226 14.41 14.54 26.61
N THR A 227 14.79 15.52 27.43
CA THR A 227 13.89 16.08 28.45
C THR A 227 12.79 16.93 27.83
N LEU A 228 13.09 17.68 26.77
CA LEU A 228 12.09 18.45 26.02
C LEU A 228 11.02 17.56 25.39
N ILE A 229 11.42 16.40 24.84
CA ILE A 229 10.50 15.41 24.27
C ILE A 229 9.69 14.71 25.39
N LYS A 230 10.34 14.35 26.50
CA LYS A 230 9.69 13.66 27.63
C LYS A 230 8.56 14.50 28.25
N HIS A 231 8.74 15.82 28.32
CA HIS A 231 7.76 16.75 28.87
C HIS A 231 6.85 17.37 27.79
N ASN A 232 6.82 16.81 26.57
CA ASN A 232 5.96 17.24 25.46
C ASN A 232 6.09 18.73 25.10
N LEU A 233 7.29 19.32 25.25
CA LEU A 233 7.56 20.69 24.79
C LEU A 233 7.88 20.74 23.30
N ILE A 234 8.26 19.60 22.71
CA ILE A 234 8.68 19.45 21.32
C ILE A 234 8.21 18.08 20.79
N ASP A 235 7.77 18.05 19.53
CA ASP A 235 7.43 16.81 18.83
C ASP A 235 8.66 15.94 18.55
N ARG A 236 8.46 14.61 18.53
CA ARG A 236 9.53 13.63 18.28
C ARG A 236 10.22 13.79 16.92
N ASP A 237 9.57 14.45 15.96
CA ASP A 237 10.07 14.64 14.60
C ASP A 237 11.04 15.83 14.46
N VAL A 238 11.13 16.70 15.48
CA VAL A 238 11.96 17.90 15.44
C VAL A 238 13.42 17.57 15.72
N ARG A 239 14.30 17.85 14.74
CA ARG A 239 15.74 17.56 14.83
C ARG A 239 16.61 18.74 15.27
N ARG A 240 16.10 19.96 15.18
CA ARG A 240 16.84 21.20 15.49
C ARG A 240 15.99 22.10 16.36
N VAL A 241 16.53 22.50 17.50
CA VAL A 241 15.85 23.36 18.47
C VAL A 241 16.77 24.52 18.79
N LYS A 242 16.18 25.71 18.94
CA LYS A 242 16.86 26.91 19.39
C LYS A 242 16.04 27.58 20.48
N ILE A 243 16.65 27.86 21.63
CA ILE A 243 16.00 28.60 22.71
C ILE A 243 16.11 30.10 22.43
N VAL A 244 15.00 30.83 22.56
CA VAL A 244 14.86 32.26 22.29
C VAL A 244 14.47 32.99 23.57
N GLY A 245 15.12 34.14 23.82
CA GLY A 245 14.98 34.92 25.05
C GLY A 245 13.69 35.73 25.16
N ASN A 246 12.53 35.08 25.03
CA ASN A 246 11.22 35.71 25.29
C ASN A 246 10.68 35.23 26.65
N GLY A 247 10.36 36.19 27.53
CA GLY A 247 9.76 35.96 28.85
C GLY A 247 10.74 35.74 30.00
N THR A 248 10.21 35.50 31.21
CA THR A 248 10.98 35.40 32.46
C THR A 248 11.16 33.95 32.92
N LEU A 249 12.33 33.64 33.48
CA LEU A 249 12.66 32.34 34.08
C LEU A 249 12.46 32.39 35.59
N PRO A 250 11.66 31.48 36.17
CA PRO A 250 11.45 31.42 37.61
C PRO A 250 12.55 30.65 38.36
N ARG A 251 13.35 29.83 37.67
CA ARG A 251 14.33 28.90 38.27
C ARG A 251 15.60 28.77 37.42
N ALA A 252 16.69 28.34 38.06
CA ALA A 252 17.95 28.04 37.40
C ALA A 252 17.90 26.71 36.65
N PHE A 253 18.42 26.67 35.41
CA PHE A 253 18.50 25.46 34.58
C PHE A 253 19.90 25.30 33.97
N SER A 254 20.33 24.05 33.78
CA SER A 254 21.52 23.73 32.98
C SER A 254 21.10 23.34 31.57
N VAL A 255 21.45 24.15 30.56
CA VAL A 255 20.92 24.03 29.19
C VAL A 255 21.99 23.54 28.24
N SER A 256 21.76 22.41 27.55
CA SER A 256 22.70 21.83 26.58
C SER A 256 22.28 22.03 25.11
N VAL A 257 21.22 22.80 24.86
CA VAL A 257 20.61 23.02 23.53
C VAL A 257 20.99 24.41 23.01
N PRO A 258 21.11 24.64 21.69
CA PRO A 258 21.49 25.95 21.16
C PRO A 258 20.61 27.11 21.61
N CYS A 259 21.23 28.20 22.07
CA CYS A 259 20.55 29.35 22.64
C CYS A 259 20.85 30.65 21.87
N SER A 260 19.89 31.57 21.79
CA SER A 260 20.16 32.96 21.37
C SER A 260 20.99 33.71 22.42
N THR A 261 21.66 34.77 22.00
CA THR A 261 22.41 35.67 22.91
C THR A 261 21.51 36.23 24.03
N SER A 262 20.29 36.63 23.67
CA SER A 262 19.28 37.10 24.64
C SER A 262 18.83 36.01 25.62
N ALA A 263 18.74 34.75 25.18
CA ALA A 263 18.40 33.63 26.04
C ALA A 263 19.52 33.33 27.04
N LYS A 264 20.79 33.33 26.58
CA LYS A 264 21.97 33.12 27.45
C LYS A 264 21.98 34.13 28.60
N ALA A 265 21.85 35.42 28.28
CA ALA A 265 21.80 36.48 29.29
C ALA A 265 20.62 36.32 30.28
N SER A 266 19.47 35.82 29.82
CA SER A 266 18.31 35.59 30.69
C SER A 266 18.47 34.37 31.60
N ILE A 267 19.14 33.32 31.11
CA ILE A 267 19.43 32.09 31.85
C ILE A 267 20.54 32.33 32.89
N GLU A 268 21.59 33.06 32.53
CA GLU A 268 22.68 33.44 33.44
C GLU A 268 22.19 34.36 34.56
N LYS A 269 21.31 35.32 34.26
CA LYS A 269 20.64 36.16 35.28
C LYS A 269 19.81 35.35 36.28
N ALA A 270 19.26 34.23 35.84
CA ALA A 270 18.51 33.29 36.69
C ALA A 270 19.41 32.27 37.41
N GLY A 271 20.74 32.36 37.27
CA GLY A 271 21.71 31.45 37.91
C GLY A 271 21.92 30.11 37.18
N GLY A 272 21.47 29.99 35.92
CA GLY A 272 21.64 28.79 35.10
C GLY A 272 22.98 28.71 34.38
N THR A 273 23.34 27.51 33.89
CA THR A 273 24.59 27.26 33.15
C THR A 273 24.31 26.90 31.68
N VAL A 274 25.06 27.51 30.76
CA VAL A 274 25.01 27.20 29.31
C VAL A 274 26.44 26.93 28.82
N PRO A 275 26.73 25.75 28.21
CA PRO A 275 28.04 25.47 27.69
C PRO A 275 28.35 26.32 26.45
N ALA A 276 29.63 26.70 26.29
CA ALA A 276 30.09 27.66 25.29
C ALA A 276 29.80 27.25 23.82
N ASN A 277 29.60 25.95 23.55
CA ASN A 277 29.43 25.39 22.20
C ASN A 277 27.99 25.00 21.82
N SER A 278 26.97 25.52 22.53
CA SER A 278 25.56 25.39 22.14
C SER A 278 24.96 26.72 21.67
#